data_AF-A0A662XBX8-F1
#
_entry.id   AF-A0A662XBX8-F1
#
_cell.length_a   1.000
_cell.length_b   1.000
_cell.length_c   1.000
_cell.angle_alpha   90.00
_cell.angle_beta   90.00
_cell.angle_gamma   90.00
#
_symmetry.space_group_name_H-M   'P 1'
#
loop_
_entity.id
_entity.type
_entity.pdbx_description
1 polymer ?
#
loop_
_entity_poly.entity_id
_entity_poly.type
_entity_poly.pdbx_seq_one_letter_code
_entity_poly.pdbx_strand_id
1 'polypeptide(L)'
;NGVEYGGSFDFSLTFPQMMFILGCVSLPLGPAAWLLVHEDEILSPKFTTYISRFWRVLQQRAVCQIAAYKFFSGVFDNFNTVASSNIKLYWVHATPFNASIMAIVGTFVYAGTLAVMAQRGLHWNWHAAIAVTVVSGVAIDGFMTMLVTWDVVRSQWFWLGVPVVGYVPHAVRFLVDNYVVVELIELGSEGALYGLITTTAHVAAPFGRTAAKVINARFHVWKADIQADTFVTRRDVTITICICYGMKLVSLVFLPLLPSQKAATQELRRLGGVSRRMGLCMVGILLHPKDTSDEARAVSPSSSTSSNGDGLVRLAKLMAQRGLCSRREAEAYIQAGEVLVDGETVQGDWLKVPVDCDVRLDFRAQRHQQKKVTLVLNKPLGYVSSQPEDNHTPAVRLLTFENECRELSRVRGRQQMEPVDLWKMAVCGRLDVNSTGLLLFTQDGKVAKKLLDPKGGIEKEYLVRVNLDLEPLTEDVQAKVEALRAGVTTDEGITYRAKSVEVLNANQLRVVLTEGKNRHIRRMCEHVGLRVMALKRVRIGNIKLGSMPVGQWRYLQPTDRL
;
A
#
# COMPACT_ATOMS: atom_id res chain seq x y z
N ASN A 1 -4.28 -8.83 -17.23
CA ASN A 1 -4.92 -10.04 -17.78
C ASN A 1 -4.09 -11.31 -17.71
N GLY A 2 -2.84 -11.28 -17.23
CA GLY A 2 -2.12 -12.51 -16.91
C GLY A 2 -2.71 -13.27 -15.71
N VAL A 3 -2.30 -14.53 -15.53
CA VAL A 3 -2.77 -15.43 -14.46
C VAL A 3 -2.67 -14.81 -13.07
N GLU A 4 -1.60 -14.06 -12.80
CA GLU A 4 -1.36 -13.35 -11.53
C GLU A 4 -2.45 -12.33 -11.16
N TYR A 5 -3.21 -11.86 -12.15
CA TYR A 5 -4.30 -10.90 -12.00
C TYR A 5 -5.68 -11.51 -12.24
N GLY A 6 -5.78 -12.85 -12.25
CA GLY A 6 -7.03 -13.58 -12.46
C GLY A 6 -7.55 -13.58 -13.91
N GLY A 7 -6.68 -13.32 -14.89
CA GLY A 7 -7.01 -13.42 -16.31
C GLY A 7 -6.38 -14.64 -16.98
N SER A 8 -6.70 -14.85 -18.26
CA SER A 8 -6.31 -16.04 -19.03
C SER A 8 -5.12 -15.83 -19.96
N PHE A 9 -4.42 -14.69 -19.88
CA PHE A 9 -3.30 -14.42 -20.78
C PHE A 9 -2.04 -15.14 -20.28
N ASP A 10 -1.26 -15.67 -21.22
CA ASP A 10 0.01 -16.36 -20.95
C ASP A 10 1.13 -15.41 -20.48
N PHE A 11 0.88 -14.10 -20.52
CA PHE A 11 1.82 -13.06 -20.09
C PHE A 11 1.17 -12.07 -19.13
N SER A 12 1.98 -11.52 -18.21
CA SER A 12 1.61 -10.42 -17.33
C SER A 12 2.62 -9.27 -17.47
N LEU A 13 2.15 -8.03 -17.28
CA LEU A 13 3.03 -6.89 -17.11
C LEU A 13 3.25 -6.66 -15.62
N THR A 14 4.50 -6.45 -15.23
CA THR A 14 4.82 -6.03 -13.87
C THR A 14 4.37 -4.58 -13.66
N PHE A 15 4.07 -4.21 -12.41
CA PHE A 15 3.66 -2.85 -12.09
C PHE A 15 4.65 -1.77 -12.58
N PRO A 16 5.99 -1.92 -12.44
CA PRO A 16 6.94 -0.95 -12.99
C PRO A 16 6.88 -0.83 -14.52
N GLN A 17 6.72 -1.94 -15.25
CA GLN A 17 6.56 -1.92 -16.71
C GLN A 17 5.30 -1.17 -17.11
N MET A 18 4.18 -1.39 -16.41
CA MET A 18 2.94 -0.67 -16.67
C MET A 18 3.08 0.83 -16.39
N MET A 19 3.72 1.22 -15.28
CA MET A 19 3.97 2.63 -14.96
C MET A 19 4.91 3.30 -15.96
N PHE A 20 5.93 2.58 -16.44
CA PHE A 20 6.83 3.09 -17.48
C PHE A 20 6.08 3.35 -18.79
N ILE A 21 5.27 2.39 -19.25
CA ILE A 21 4.43 2.56 -20.46
C ILE A 21 3.49 3.75 -20.29
N LEU A 22 2.83 3.87 -19.14
CA LEU A 22 1.93 4.99 -18.85
C LEU A 22 2.69 6.33 -18.88
N GLY A 23 3.90 6.37 -18.32
CA GLY A 23 4.81 7.51 -18.38
C GLY A 23 5.15 7.90 -19.82
N CYS A 24 5.55 6.94 -20.65
CA CYS A 24 5.85 7.15 -22.07
C CYS A 24 4.64 7.66 -22.87
N VAL A 25 3.43 7.14 -22.60
CA VAL A 25 2.20 7.59 -23.26
C VAL A 25 1.78 8.99 -22.79
N SER A 26 2.11 9.37 -21.54
CA SER A 26 1.82 10.70 -21.01
C SER A 26 2.84 11.78 -21.42
N LEU A 27 4.06 11.38 -21.79
CA LEU A 27 5.16 12.28 -22.17
C LEU A 27 4.80 13.26 -23.31
N PRO A 28 4.09 12.83 -24.38
CA PRO A 28 3.64 13.71 -25.45
C PRO A 28 2.62 14.78 -25.01
N LEU A 29 1.93 14.60 -23.87
CA LEU A 29 0.90 15.55 -23.42
C LEU A 29 1.47 16.91 -23.07
N GLY A 30 2.70 16.99 -22.54
CA GLY A 30 3.36 18.26 -22.22
C GLY A 30 3.64 19.11 -23.46
N PRO A 31 4.37 18.57 -24.45
CA PRO A 31 4.58 19.26 -25.73
C PRO A 31 3.28 19.54 -26.48
N ALA A 32 2.31 18.61 -26.45
CA ALA A 32 1.00 18.84 -27.08
C ALA A 32 0.25 20.00 -26.42
N ALA A 33 0.25 20.08 -25.08
CA ALA A 33 -0.33 21.22 -24.37
C ALA A 33 0.39 22.52 -24.73
N TRP A 34 1.72 22.53 -24.74
CA TRP A 34 2.50 23.71 -25.09
C TRP A 34 2.25 24.21 -26.53
N LEU A 35 2.11 23.29 -27.49
CA LEU A 35 1.98 23.62 -28.91
C LEU A 35 0.53 23.89 -29.36
N LEU A 36 -0.45 23.23 -28.73
CA LEU A 36 -1.85 23.29 -29.15
C LEU A 36 -2.72 24.21 -28.29
N VAL A 37 -2.33 24.50 -27.04
CA VAL A 37 -3.07 25.40 -26.17
C VAL A 37 -2.53 26.82 -26.35
N HIS A 38 -3.29 27.64 -27.03
CA HIS A 38 -3.03 29.07 -27.15
C HIS A 38 -3.78 29.79 -26.02
N GLU A 39 -3.06 30.35 -25.05
CA GLU A 39 -3.62 31.26 -24.04
C GLU A 39 -3.22 32.69 -24.42
N ASP A 40 -4.20 33.59 -24.48
CA ASP A 40 -3.94 35.02 -24.65
C ASP A 40 -3.18 35.57 -23.43
N GLU A 41 -2.18 36.43 -23.64
CA GLU A 41 -1.48 37.08 -22.53
C GLU A 41 -2.42 38.04 -21.80
N ILE A 42 -2.88 37.64 -20.61
CA ILE A 42 -3.68 38.48 -19.72
C ILE A 42 -2.77 39.11 -18.66
N LEU A 43 -2.89 40.43 -18.46
CA LEU A 43 -2.21 41.15 -17.38
C LEU A 43 -2.54 40.54 -16.02
N SER A 44 -1.50 40.15 -15.27
CA SER A 44 -1.64 39.51 -13.96
C SER A 44 -2.42 40.40 -12.99
N PRO A 45 -3.60 39.98 -12.49
CA PRO A 45 -4.33 40.75 -11.50
C PRO A 45 -3.55 40.77 -10.18
N LYS A 46 -3.57 41.89 -9.47
CA LYS A 46 -3.00 41.97 -8.12
C LYS A 46 -3.66 40.90 -7.23
N PHE A 47 -2.85 40.03 -6.61
CA PHE A 47 -3.33 38.87 -5.85
C PHE A 47 -4.37 39.25 -4.77
N THR A 48 -4.16 40.35 -4.05
CA THR A 48 -5.11 40.84 -3.04
C THR A 48 -6.47 41.21 -3.63
N THR A 49 -6.49 41.84 -4.81
CA THR A 49 -7.71 42.17 -5.55
C THR A 49 -8.40 40.91 -6.07
N TYR A 50 -7.63 39.92 -6.51
CA TYR A 50 -8.16 38.63 -6.95
C TYR A 50 -8.81 37.86 -5.79
N ILE A 51 -8.11 37.69 -4.68
CA ILE A 51 -8.62 36.97 -3.50
C ILE A 51 -9.84 37.66 -2.88
N SER A 52 -9.85 38.99 -2.81
CA SER A 52 -11.02 39.72 -2.32
C SER A 52 -12.24 39.57 -3.22
N ARG A 53 -12.05 39.57 -4.55
CA ARG A 53 -13.13 39.26 -5.51
C ARG A 53 -13.61 37.82 -5.36
N PHE A 54 -12.70 36.86 -5.31
CA PHE A 54 -13.04 35.45 -5.14
C PHE A 54 -13.77 35.19 -3.81
N TRP A 55 -13.36 35.85 -2.72
CA TRP A 55 -14.05 35.80 -1.44
C TRP A 55 -15.50 36.30 -1.51
N ARG A 56 -15.79 37.27 -2.39
CA ARG A 56 -17.16 37.75 -2.64
C ARG A 56 -17.97 36.71 -3.42
N VAL A 57 -17.37 36.04 -4.40
CA VAL A 57 -17.99 34.93 -5.14
C VAL A 57 -18.33 33.76 -4.21
N LEU A 58 -17.42 33.40 -3.30
CA LEU A 58 -17.66 32.35 -2.30
C LEU A 58 -18.85 32.65 -1.39
N GLN A 59 -19.16 33.92 -1.15
CA GLN A 59 -20.30 34.31 -0.31
C GLN A 59 -21.62 34.36 -1.08
N GLN A 60 -21.61 34.19 -2.41
CA GLN A 60 -22.86 34.14 -3.18
C GLN A 60 -23.66 32.92 -2.77
N ARG A 61 -24.95 33.13 -2.51
CA ARG A 61 -25.86 32.05 -2.14
C ARG A 61 -25.90 30.94 -3.19
N ALA A 62 -25.86 31.31 -4.47
CA ALA A 62 -25.89 30.35 -5.58
C ALA A 62 -24.71 29.37 -5.53
N VAL A 63 -23.48 29.89 -5.34
CA VAL A 63 -22.26 29.09 -5.23
C VAL A 63 -22.30 28.18 -4.02
N CYS A 64 -22.65 28.71 -2.84
CA CYS A 64 -22.75 27.93 -1.61
C CYS A 64 -23.82 26.83 -1.69
N GLN A 65 -24.98 27.14 -2.29
CA GLN A 65 -26.09 26.21 -2.43
C GLN A 65 -25.72 25.02 -3.33
N ILE A 66 -25.06 25.29 -4.46
CA ILE A 66 -24.63 24.25 -5.40
C ILE A 66 -23.48 23.42 -4.82
N ALA A 67 -22.53 24.06 -4.12
CA ALA A 67 -21.51 23.35 -3.38
C ALA A 67 -22.09 22.42 -2.31
N ALA A 68 -23.08 22.90 -1.53
CA ALA A 68 -23.76 22.08 -0.54
C ALA A 68 -24.48 20.89 -1.18
N TYR A 69 -25.19 21.09 -2.30
CA TYR A 69 -25.76 19.98 -3.07
C TYR A 69 -24.69 18.95 -3.46
N LYS A 70 -23.60 19.39 -4.09
CA LYS A 70 -22.53 18.48 -4.54
C LYS A 70 -21.89 17.72 -3.38
N PHE A 71 -21.70 18.37 -2.24
CA PHE A 71 -21.18 17.71 -1.05
C PHE A 71 -22.17 16.68 -0.50
N PHE A 72 -23.36 17.12 -0.05
CA PHE A 72 -24.30 16.24 0.64
C PHE A 72 -24.84 15.14 -0.29
N SER A 73 -25.30 15.50 -1.49
CA SER A 73 -25.72 14.49 -2.48
C SER A 73 -24.57 13.55 -2.82
N GLY A 74 -23.34 14.07 -2.95
CA GLY A 74 -22.15 13.26 -3.25
C GLY A 74 -21.79 12.27 -2.15
N VAL A 75 -21.96 12.62 -0.87
CA VAL A 75 -21.69 11.72 0.27
C VAL A 75 -22.58 10.49 0.19
N PHE A 76 -23.88 10.70 -0.02
CA PHE A 76 -24.86 9.61 -0.07
C PHE A 76 -24.79 8.80 -1.38
N ASP A 77 -24.46 9.44 -2.50
CA ASP A 77 -24.31 8.77 -3.80
C ASP A 77 -23.06 7.87 -3.86
N ASN A 78 -22.00 8.23 -3.13
CA ASN A 78 -20.75 7.46 -3.03
C ASN A 78 -20.80 6.31 -2.01
N PHE A 79 -21.96 6.06 -1.40
CA PHE A 79 -22.15 4.90 -0.54
C PHE A 79 -22.05 3.62 -1.37
N ASN A 80 -21.22 2.66 -0.94
CA ASN A 80 -20.97 1.43 -1.69
C ASN A 80 -20.97 0.18 -0.80
N THR A 81 -21.12 -1.00 -1.41
CA THR A 81 -21.03 -2.28 -0.70
C THR A 81 -19.63 -2.86 -0.80
N VAL A 82 -19.06 -3.24 0.34
CA VAL A 82 -17.73 -3.87 0.41
C VAL A 82 -17.73 -5.25 -0.25
N ALA A 83 -18.88 -5.92 -0.24
CA ALA A 83 -19.06 -7.24 -0.85
C ALA A 83 -18.90 -7.24 -2.37
N SER A 84 -19.18 -6.13 -3.07
CA SER A 84 -19.30 -6.11 -4.55
C SER A 84 -18.07 -6.70 -5.27
N SER A 85 -16.86 -6.34 -4.83
CA SER A 85 -15.62 -6.88 -5.40
C SER A 85 -15.45 -8.38 -5.14
N ASN A 86 -15.83 -8.85 -3.96
CA ASN A 86 -15.75 -10.26 -3.58
C ASN A 86 -16.81 -11.09 -4.30
N ILE A 87 -18.04 -10.57 -4.45
CA ILE A 87 -19.13 -11.20 -5.21
C ILE A 87 -18.68 -11.40 -6.67
N LYS A 88 -18.11 -10.36 -7.28
CA LYS A 88 -17.58 -10.41 -8.65
C LYS A 88 -16.56 -11.55 -8.83
N LEU A 89 -15.67 -11.75 -7.85
CA LEU A 89 -14.57 -12.70 -7.94
C LEU A 89 -14.98 -14.14 -7.56
N TYR A 90 -15.77 -14.30 -6.50
CA TYR A 90 -16.04 -15.60 -5.87
C TYR A 90 -17.41 -16.19 -6.18
N TRP A 91 -18.45 -15.39 -6.43
CA TRP A 91 -19.77 -15.91 -6.81
C TRP A 91 -19.96 -15.91 -8.31
N VAL A 92 -19.52 -14.84 -8.98
CA VAL A 92 -19.74 -14.63 -10.41
C VAL A 92 -18.56 -15.12 -11.25
N HIS A 93 -17.36 -15.16 -10.67
CA HIS A 93 -16.12 -15.53 -11.36
C HIS A 93 -15.86 -14.69 -12.64
N ALA A 94 -16.21 -13.41 -12.60
CA ALA A 94 -16.04 -12.54 -13.76
C ALA A 94 -14.55 -12.27 -14.03
N THR A 95 -14.12 -12.54 -15.27
CA THR A 95 -12.73 -12.33 -15.67
C THR A 95 -12.42 -10.84 -15.84
N PRO A 96 -11.17 -10.40 -15.59
CA PRO A 96 -10.76 -9.02 -15.82
C PRO A 96 -10.93 -8.58 -17.28
N PHE A 97 -10.72 -9.50 -18.23
CA PHE A 97 -10.89 -9.22 -19.66
C PHE A 97 -12.34 -8.85 -20.00
N ASN A 98 -13.31 -9.65 -19.54
CA ASN A 98 -14.73 -9.36 -19.78
C ASN A 98 -15.17 -8.09 -19.05
N ALA A 99 -14.63 -7.83 -17.86
CA ALA A 99 -14.87 -6.57 -17.16
C ALA A 99 -14.35 -5.36 -17.97
N SER A 100 -13.19 -5.47 -18.64
CA SER A 100 -12.67 -4.42 -19.53
C SER A 100 -13.55 -4.21 -20.76
N ILE A 101 -14.04 -5.27 -21.41
CA ILE A 101 -14.98 -5.17 -22.53
C ILE A 101 -16.25 -4.42 -22.11
N MET A 102 -16.83 -4.79 -20.97
CA MET A 102 -18.05 -4.15 -20.48
C MET A 102 -17.81 -2.70 -20.04
N ALA A 103 -16.61 -2.36 -19.55
CA ALA A 103 -16.24 -0.96 -19.28
C ALA A 103 -16.15 -0.13 -20.58
N ILE A 104 -15.66 -0.70 -21.68
CA ILE A 104 -15.66 -0.05 -23.00
C ILE A 104 -17.09 0.21 -23.47
N VAL A 105 -17.97 -0.79 -23.40
CA VAL A 105 -19.40 -0.63 -23.71
C VAL A 105 -20.04 0.46 -22.83
N GLY A 106 -19.75 0.44 -21.54
CA GLY A 106 -20.18 1.48 -20.59
C GLY A 106 -19.72 2.88 -20.99
N THR A 107 -18.51 3.02 -21.54
CA THR A 107 -17.97 4.30 -22.00
C THR A 107 -18.70 4.80 -23.25
N PHE A 108 -19.10 3.92 -24.18
CA PHE A 108 -19.95 4.28 -25.31
C PHE A 108 -21.36 4.70 -24.85
N VAL A 109 -21.96 3.98 -23.90
CA VAL A 109 -23.25 4.36 -23.29
C VAL A 109 -23.15 5.72 -22.60
N TYR A 110 -22.07 5.96 -21.88
CA TYR A 110 -21.78 7.24 -21.25
C TYR A 110 -21.71 8.37 -22.28
N ALA A 111 -20.91 8.20 -23.34
CA ALA A 111 -20.77 9.18 -24.42
C ALA A 111 -22.09 9.44 -25.16
N GLY A 112 -22.86 8.39 -25.47
CA GLY A 112 -24.17 8.51 -26.11
C GLY A 112 -25.18 9.25 -25.22
N THR A 113 -25.19 8.95 -23.91
CA THR A 113 -26.04 9.65 -22.94
C THR A 113 -25.66 11.12 -22.83
N LEU A 114 -24.36 11.44 -22.80
CA LEU A 114 -23.87 12.82 -22.84
C LEU A 114 -24.31 13.54 -24.12
N ALA A 115 -24.22 12.91 -25.29
CA ALA A 115 -24.65 13.51 -26.55
C ALA A 115 -26.15 13.83 -26.56
N VAL A 116 -27.00 12.89 -26.09
CA VAL A 116 -28.45 13.11 -25.98
C VAL A 116 -28.76 14.24 -25.00
N MET A 117 -28.14 14.23 -23.82
CA MET A 117 -28.32 15.27 -22.82
C MET A 117 -27.79 16.64 -23.31
N ALA A 118 -26.72 16.67 -24.11
CA ALA A 118 -26.18 17.90 -24.64
C ALA A 118 -27.07 18.54 -25.71
N GLN A 119 -27.68 17.71 -26.56
CA GLN A 119 -28.56 18.19 -27.63
C GLN A 119 -29.97 18.51 -27.14
N ARG A 120 -30.52 17.74 -26.20
CA ARG A 120 -31.94 17.82 -25.80
C ARG A 120 -32.16 18.13 -24.32
N GLY A 121 -31.19 17.83 -23.46
CA GLY A 121 -31.29 17.94 -22.00
C GLY A 121 -31.26 19.37 -21.46
N LEU A 122 -30.93 20.38 -22.28
CA LEU A 122 -30.94 21.79 -21.86
C LEU A 122 -32.34 22.27 -21.47
N HIS A 123 -33.37 21.77 -22.16
CA HIS A 123 -34.76 22.18 -21.96
C HIS A 123 -35.51 21.31 -20.93
N TRP A 124 -34.87 20.27 -20.42
CA TRP A 124 -35.48 19.36 -19.45
C TRP A 124 -35.48 19.97 -18.05
N ASN A 125 -36.41 19.51 -17.22
CA ASN A 125 -36.31 19.70 -15.78
C ASN A 125 -35.20 18.78 -15.25
N TRP A 126 -34.10 19.36 -14.79
CA TRP A 126 -32.93 18.63 -14.32
C TRP A 126 -33.20 17.82 -13.07
N HIS A 127 -34.13 18.24 -12.22
CA HIS A 127 -34.56 17.45 -11.07
C HIS A 127 -35.21 16.14 -11.52
N ALA A 128 -36.17 16.24 -12.44
CA ALA A 128 -36.86 15.07 -12.95
C ALA A 128 -35.89 14.12 -13.68
N ALA A 129 -34.97 14.65 -14.49
CA ALA A 129 -33.98 13.86 -15.20
C ALA A 129 -33.07 13.07 -14.23
N ILE A 130 -32.56 13.72 -13.18
CA ILE A 130 -31.71 13.06 -12.17
C ILE A 130 -32.54 12.05 -11.36
N ALA A 131 -33.72 12.42 -10.88
CA ALA A 131 -34.54 11.54 -10.06
C ALA A 131 -34.95 10.27 -10.83
N VAL A 132 -35.45 10.40 -12.07
CA VAL A 132 -35.87 9.26 -12.89
C VAL A 132 -34.69 8.34 -13.19
N THR A 133 -33.53 8.88 -13.56
CA THR A 133 -32.36 8.05 -13.90
C THR A 133 -31.73 7.38 -12.68
N VAL A 134 -31.68 8.04 -11.53
CA VAL A 134 -31.18 7.45 -10.29
C VAL A 134 -32.14 6.36 -9.79
N VAL A 135 -33.45 6.62 -9.75
CA VAL A 135 -34.45 5.64 -9.30
C VAL A 135 -34.49 4.42 -10.21
N SER A 136 -34.53 4.63 -11.53
CA SER A 136 -34.50 3.51 -12.50
C SER A 136 -33.18 2.74 -12.44
N GLY A 137 -32.05 3.44 -12.34
CA GLY A 137 -30.73 2.81 -12.19
C GLY A 137 -30.64 1.96 -10.94
N VAL A 138 -31.07 2.48 -9.78
CA VAL A 138 -31.10 1.74 -8.50
C VAL A 138 -32.07 0.56 -8.54
N ALA A 139 -33.23 0.71 -9.18
CA ALA A 139 -34.19 -0.39 -9.31
C ALA A 139 -33.65 -1.53 -10.18
N ILE A 140 -33.04 -1.22 -11.32
CA ILE A 140 -32.45 -2.21 -12.23
C ILE A 140 -31.24 -2.87 -11.56
N ASP A 141 -30.31 -2.09 -11.02
CA ASP A 141 -29.12 -2.57 -10.32
C ASP A 141 -29.52 -3.45 -9.12
N GLY A 142 -30.48 -3.01 -8.33
CA GLY A 142 -30.96 -3.77 -7.18
C GLY A 142 -31.63 -5.07 -7.56
N PHE A 143 -32.50 -5.08 -8.58
CA PHE A 143 -33.11 -6.32 -9.05
C PHE A 143 -32.07 -7.32 -9.54
N MET A 144 -31.13 -6.89 -10.38
CA MET A 144 -30.09 -7.76 -10.93
C MET A 144 -29.13 -8.26 -9.85
N THR A 145 -28.70 -7.39 -8.94
CA THR A 145 -27.79 -7.74 -7.84
C THR A 145 -28.46 -8.71 -6.85
N MET A 146 -29.77 -8.60 -6.61
CA MET A 146 -30.50 -9.54 -5.77
C MET A 146 -30.59 -10.95 -6.37
N LEU A 147 -30.81 -11.06 -7.69
CA LEU A 147 -30.80 -12.36 -8.38
C LEU A 147 -29.44 -13.07 -8.27
N VAL A 148 -28.35 -12.30 -8.29
CA VAL A 148 -26.99 -12.84 -8.14
C VAL A 148 -26.71 -13.24 -6.69
N THR A 149 -27.14 -12.42 -5.74
CA THR A 149 -26.95 -12.65 -4.30
C THR A 149 -27.64 -13.92 -3.83
N TRP A 150 -28.85 -14.18 -4.33
CA TRP A 150 -29.65 -15.34 -3.97
C TRP A 150 -29.44 -16.56 -4.88
N ASP A 151 -28.39 -16.54 -5.72
CA ASP A 151 -27.98 -17.68 -6.55
C ASP A 151 -29.04 -18.13 -7.57
N VAL A 152 -29.86 -17.18 -8.04
CA VAL A 152 -30.84 -17.43 -9.11
C VAL A 152 -30.14 -17.32 -10.47
N VAL A 153 -29.32 -16.29 -10.66
CA VAL A 153 -28.54 -16.06 -11.89
C VAL A 153 -27.15 -15.55 -11.55
N ARG A 154 -26.11 -16.40 -11.66
CA ARG A 154 -24.69 -16.04 -11.46
C ARG A 154 -23.90 -16.09 -12.76
N SER A 155 -24.30 -15.25 -13.73
CA SER A 155 -23.59 -15.10 -15.00
C SER A 155 -22.69 -13.87 -14.98
N GLN A 156 -21.46 -14.03 -15.47
CA GLN A 156 -20.50 -12.92 -15.61
C GLN A 156 -21.04 -11.76 -16.44
N TRP A 157 -21.74 -12.04 -17.55
CA TRP A 157 -22.29 -11.01 -18.43
C TRP A 157 -23.46 -10.29 -17.78
N PHE A 158 -24.23 -11.00 -16.97
CA PHE A 158 -25.34 -10.44 -16.21
C PHE A 158 -24.84 -9.45 -15.15
N TRP A 159 -23.86 -9.84 -14.33
CA TRP A 159 -23.26 -8.96 -13.31
C TRP A 159 -22.52 -7.77 -13.92
N LEU A 160 -21.73 -8.00 -14.98
CA LEU A 160 -20.95 -6.92 -15.62
C LEU A 160 -21.81 -5.97 -16.46
N GLY A 161 -23.03 -6.36 -16.84
CA GLY A 161 -24.01 -5.48 -17.48
C GLY A 161 -24.59 -4.43 -16.54
N VAL A 162 -24.69 -4.72 -15.23
CA VAL A 162 -25.24 -3.78 -14.24
C VAL A 162 -24.47 -2.46 -14.17
N PRO A 163 -23.11 -2.46 -14.07
CA PRO A 163 -22.34 -1.22 -14.14
C PRO A 163 -22.57 -0.39 -15.41
N VAL A 164 -22.88 -1.04 -16.55
CA VAL A 164 -23.16 -0.33 -17.81
C VAL A 164 -24.40 0.56 -17.68
N VAL A 165 -25.46 0.06 -17.04
CA VAL A 165 -26.68 0.83 -16.76
C VAL A 165 -26.37 2.02 -15.84
N GLY A 166 -25.46 1.83 -14.88
CA GLY A 166 -25.01 2.89 -13.96
C GLY A 166 -24.32 4.09 -14.63
N TYR A 167 -23.78 3.95 -15.85
CA TYR A 167 -23.18 5.08 -16.57
C TYR A 167 -24.22 6.12 -17.02
N VAL A 168 -25.49 5.74 -17.21
CA VAL A 168 -26.56 6.67 -17.62
C VAL A 168 -26.82 7.74 -16.55
N PRO A 169 -27.18 7.41 -15.29
CA PRO A 169 -27.38 8.42 -14.25
C PRO A 169 -26.10 9.22 -13.97
N HIS A 170 -24.92 8.59 -14.07
CA HIS A 170 -23.65 9.30 -13.92
C HIS A 170 -23.44 10.36 -15.02
N ALA A 171 -23.74 10.04 -16.28
CA ALA A 171 -23.64 10.98 -17.41
C ALA A 171 -24.62 12.14 -17.26
N VAL A 172 -25.87 11.85 -16.90
CA VAL A 172 -26.91 12.87 -16.67
C VAL A 172 -26.48 13.82 -15.56
N ARG A 173 -26.04 13.30 -14.41
CA ARG A 173 -25.58 14.12 -13.28
C ARG A 173 -24.35 14.94 -13.67
N PHE A 174 -23.35 14.34 -14.32
CA PHE A 174 -22.14 15.04 -14.74
C PHE A 174 -22.44 16.23 -15.66
N LEU A 175 -23.33 16.06 -16.64
CA LEU A 175 -23.64 17.15 -17.57
C LEU A 175 -24.44 18.27 -16.89
N VAL A 176 -25.46 17.94 -16.11
CA VAL A 176 -26.25 18.94 -15.35
C VAL A 176 -25.34 19.73 -14.41
N ASP A 177 -24.45 19.04 -13.70
CA ASP A 177 -23.47 19.65 -12.81
C ASP A 177 -22.55 20.63 -13.53
N ASN A 178 -22.08 20.29 -14.74
CA ASN A 178 -21.23 21.18 -15.53
C ASN A 178 -22.02 22.37 -16.08
N TYR A 179 -23.27 22.19 -16.53
CA TYR A 179 -24.10 23.31 -16.96
C TYR A 179 -24.33 24.33 -15.86
N VAL A 180 -24.65 23.86 -14.66
CA VAL A 180 -24.84 24.73 -13.51
C VAL A 180 -23.55 25.50 -13.18
N VAL A 181 -22.39 24.85 -13.22
CA VAL A 181 -21.10 25.50 -12.95
C VAL A 181 -20.76 26.53 -14.02
N VAL A 182 -20.91 26.19 -15.30
CA VAL A 182 -20.65 27.13 -16.42
C VAL A 182 -21.52 28.37 -16.31
N GLU A 183 -22.79 28.24 -15.93
CA GLU A 183 -23.70 29.39 -15.77
C GLU A 183 -23.38 30.22 -14.51
N LEU A 184 -22.73 29.64 -13.50
CA LEU A 184 -22.27 30.35 -12.30
C LEU A 184 -20.93 31.06 -12.45
N ILE A 185 -20.08 30.60 -13.37
CA ILE A 185 -18.73 31.14 -13.56
C ILE A 185 -18.77 32.64 -13.83
N GLU A 186 -17.97 33.38 -13.07
CA GLU A 186 -17.72 34.81 -13.26
C GLU A 186 -16.36 35.03 -13.95
N LEU A 187 -16.37 35.91 -14.95
CA LEU A 187 -15.20 36.35 -15.69
C LEU A 187 -14.06 36.75 -14.73
N GLY A 188 -12.90 36.12 -14.90
CA GLY A 188 -11.71 36.36 -14.09
C GLY A 188 -11.57 35.50 -12.83
N SER A 189 -12.52 34.61 -12.51
CA SER A 189 -12.40 33.63 -11.41
C SER A 189 -12.76 32.20 -11.80
N GLU A 190 -12.80 31.94 -13.11
CA GLU A 190 -13.37 30.75 -13.75
C GLU A 190 -12.72 29.46 -13.26
N GLY A 191 -11.38 29.38 -13.34
CA GLY A 191 -10.63 28.22 -12.87
C GLY A 191 -10.76 27.98 -11.37
N ALA A 192 -10.79 29.03 -10.55
CA ALA A 192 -10.91 28.89 -9.10
C ALA A 192 -12.31 28.42 -8.68
N LEU A 193 -13.37 28.93 -9.30
CA LEU A 193 -14.74 28.45 -9.03
C LEU A 193 -14.94 27.02 -9.54
N TYR A 194 -14.46 26.71 -10.75
CA TYR A 194 -14.53 25.35 -11.28
C TYR A 194 -13.77 24.36 -10.38
N GLY A 195 -12.55 24.71 -9.98
CA GLY A 195 -11.74 23.93 -9.06
C GLY A 195 -12.39 23.74 -7.69
N LEU A 196 -13.00 24.79 -7.13
CA LEU A 196 -13.73 24.74 -5.86
C LEU A 196 -14.92 23.78 -5.90
N ILE A 197 -15.78 23.91 -6.91
CA ILE A 197 -16.97 23.06 -7.04
C ILE A 197 -16.56 21.60 -7.29
N THR A 198 -15.52 21.38 -8.09
CA THR A 198 -14.95 20.06 -8.33
C THR A 198 -14.35 19.46 -7.05
N THR A 199 -13.62 20.26 -6.27
CA THR A 199 -13.07 19.84 -4.97
C THR A 199 -14.18 19.43 -4.01
N THR A 200 -15.26 20.21 -3.95
CA THR A 200 -16.40 19.92 -3.07
C THR A 200 -17.02 18.55 -3.38
N ALA A 201 -17.13 18.19 -4.66
CA ALA A 201 -17.60 16.87 -5.09
C ALA A 201 -16.61 15.74 -4.73
N HIS A 202 -15.30 15.96 -4.94
CA HIS A 202 -14.29 14.94 -4.62
C HIS A 202 -14.11 14.69 -3.12
N VAL A 203 -14.29 15.72 -2.28
CA VAL A 203 -14.23 15.58 -0.82
C VAL A 203 -15.38 14.70 -0.30
N ALA A 204 -16.55 14.74 -0.94
CA ALA A 204 -17.71 13.96 -0.53
C ALA A 204 -17.50 12.42 -0.64
N ALA A 205 -16.73 11.97 -1.64
CA ALA A 205 -16.56 10.54 -1.93
C ALA A 205 -15.88 9.75 -0.80
N PRO A 206 -14.75 10.21 -0.20
CA PRO A 206 -14.18 9.60 1.00
C PRO A 206 -15.16 9.48 2.17
N PHE A 207 -15.94 10.52 2.47
CA PHE A 207 -16.93 10.47 3.56
C PHE A 207 -17.97 9.37 3.33
N GLY A 208 -18.54 9.31 2.12
CA GLY A 208 -19.52 8.28 1.75
C GLY A 208 -18.96 6.86 1.85
N ARG A 209 -17.77 6.63 1.29
CA ARG A 209 -17.12 5.31 1.31
C ARG A 209 -16.68 4.89 2.71
N THR A 210 -16.18 5.81 3.53
CA THR A 210 -15.78 5.52 4.92
C THR A 210 -17.01 5.20 5.77
N ALA A 211 -18.08 5.99 5.68
CA ALA A 211 -19.33 5.72 6.37
C ALA A 211 -19.91 4.35 5.96
N ALA A 212 -19.87 4.04 4.66
CA ALA A 212 -20.26 2.74 4.15
C ALA A 212 -19.43 1.61 4.76
N LYS A 213 -18.09 1.74 4.78
CA LYS A 213 -17.21 0.72 5.36
C LYS A 213 -17.47 0.49 6.86
N VAL A 214 -17.71 1.56 7.62
CA VAL A 214 -18.05 1.48 9.06
C VAL A 214 -19.37 0.72 9.28
N ILE A 215 -20.38 0.99 8.46
CA ILE A 215 -21.67 0.28 8.55
C ILE A 215 -21.52 -1.18 8.12
N ASN A 216 -20.83 -1.43 7.00
CA ASN A 216 -20.59 -2.78 6.48
C ASN A 216 -19.74 -3.64 7.44
N ALA A 217 -18.89 -3.05 8.29
CA ALA A 217 -18.03 -3.78 9.22
C ALA A 217 -18.80 -4.62 10.26
N ARG A 218 -20.08 -4.36 10.47
CA ARG A 218 -20.95 -5.10 11.38
C ARG A 218 -21.59 -6.35 10.75
N PHE A 219 -21.33 -6.62 9.48
CA PHE A 219 -21.98 -7.69 8.70
C PHE A 219 -20.96 -8.72 8.19
N HIS A 220 -21.42 -9.95 7.92
CA HIS A 220 -20.62 -11.03 7.35
C HIS A 220 -20.50 -10.88 5.82
N VAL A 221 -19.77 -9.86 5.38
CA VAL A 221 -19.63 -9.48 3.96
C VAL A 221 -18.17 -9.50 3.48
N TRP A 222 -17.28 -10.08 4.28
CA TRP A 222 -15.85 -10.13 3.99
C TRP A 222 -15.49 -11.35 3.17
N LYS A 223 -14.23 -11.43 2.73
CA LYS A 223 -13.74 -12.45 1.81
C LYS A 223 -14.11 -13.88 2.24
N ALA A 224 -13.85 -14.23 3.49
CA ALA A 224 -14.11 -15.58 4.01
C ALA A 224 -15.62 -15.90 4.01
N ASP A 225 -16.45 -14.93 4.37
CA ASP A 225 -17.91 -15.09 4.41
C ASP A 225 -18.47 -15.32 3.01
N ILE A 226 -18.05 -14.50 2.04
CA ILE A 226 -18.47 -14.61 0.64
C ILE A 226 -18.04 -15.96 0.05
N GLN A 227 -16.83 -16.43 0.38
CA GLN A 227 -16.35 -17.75 -0.05
C GLN A 227 -17.14 -18.91 0.57
N ALA A 228 -17.63 -18.75 1.81
CA ALA A 228 -18.43 -19.77 2.48
C ALA A 228 -19.86 -19.87 1.91
N ASP A 229 -20.33 -18.82 1.23
CA ASP A 229 -21.65 -18.73 0.56
C ASP A 229 -22.83 -19.24 1.40
N THR A 230 -22.84 -18.89 2.69
CA THR A 230 -23.89 -19.32 3.62
C THR A 230 -25.15 -18.47 3.49
N PHE A 231 -26.29 -18.98 3.97
CA PHE A 231 -27.53 -18.20 4.04
C PHE A 231 -27.36 -16.90 4.84
N VAL A 232 -26.60 -16.92 5.94
CA VAL A 232 -26.31 -15.74 6.76
C VAL A 232 -25.55 -14.70 5.94
N THR A 233 -24.53 -15.13 5.19
CA THR A 233 -23.79 -14.27 4.27
C THR A 233 -24.70 -13.65 3.23
N ARG A 234 -25.56 -14.43 2.55
CA ARG A 234 -26.48 -13.91 1.53
C ARG A 234 -27.48 -12.89 2.09
N ARG A 235 -28.00 -13.14 3.30
CA ARG A 235 -28.85 -12.20 4.04
C ARG A 235 -28.11 -10.91 4.39
N ASP A 236 -26.92 -11.02 4.95
CA ASP A 236 -26.12 -9.86 5.36
C ASP A 236 -25.68 -9.02 4.15
N VAL A 237 -25.32 -9.66 3.04
CA VAL A 237 -25.09 -9.00 1.74
C VAL A 237 -26.35 -8.28 1.25
N THR A 238 -27.52 -8.93 1.32
CA THR A 238 -28.81 -8.30 0.96
C THR A 238 -29.05 -7.02 1.77
N ILE A 239 -28.88 -7.08 3.09
CA ILE A 239 -29.08 -5.93 3.98
C ILE A 239 -28.13 -4.78 3.62
N THR A 240 -26.84 -5.06 3.41
CA THR A 240 -25.86 -4.03 3.06
C THR A 240 -26.15 -3.38 1.71
N ILE A 241 -26.62 -4.16 0.73
CA ILE A 241 -27.08 -3.66 -0.56
C ILE A 241 -28.32 -2.76 -0.40
N CYS A 242 -29.32 -3.18 0.37
CA CYS A 242 -30.50 -2.37 0.64
C CYS A 242 -30.15 -1.04 1.33
N ILE A 243 -29.24 -1.05 2.31
CA ILE A 243 -28.74 0.18 2.95
C ILE A 243 -28.06 1.07 1.91
N CYS A 244 -27.19 0.51 1.07
CA CYS A 244 -26.48 1.26 0.04
C CYS A 244 -27.45 1.95 -0.95
N TYR A 245 -28.44 1.23 -1.47
CA TYR A 245 -29.43 1.81 -2.36
C TYR A 245 -30.35 2.81 -1.64
N GLY A 246 -30.72 2.55 -0.39
CA GLY A 246 -31.44 3.50 0.45
C GLY A 246 -30.68 4.82 0.59
N MET A 247 -29.37 4.77 0.85
CA MET A 247 -28.53 5.97 0.90
C MET A 247 -28.47 6.69 -0.46
N LYS A 248 -28.32 5.95 -1.57
CA LYS A 248 -28.38 6.58 -2.91
C LYS A 248 -29.71 7.29 -3.17
N LEU A 249 -30.84 6.75 -2.72
CA LEU A 249 -32.14 7.42 -2.82
C LEU A 249 -32.23 8.64 -1.89
N VAL A 250 -31.65 8.58 -0.68
CA VAL A 250 -31.52 9.75 0.22
C VAL A 250 -30.73 10.88 -0.43
N SER A 251 -29.81 10.60 -1.36
CA SER A 251 -29.13 11.66 -2.12
C SER A 251 -30.10 12.60 -2.86
N LEU A 252 -31.28 12.11 -3.25
CA LEU A 252 -32.33 12.89 -3.92
C LEU A 252 -33.02 13.89 -3.00
N VAL A 253 -32.94 13.73 -1.66
CA VAL A 253 -33.47 14.71 -0.69
C VAL A 253 -32.78 16.06 -0.85
N PHE A 254 -31.52 16.07 -1.33
CA PHE A 254 -30.75 17.29 -1.56
C PHE A 254 -30.98 17.90 -2.93
N LEU A 255 -31.73 17.23 -3.82
CA LEU A 255 -32.02 17.70 -5.17
C LEU A 255 -32.66 19.11 -5.24
N PRO A 256 -33.51 19.54 -4.29
CA PRO A 256 -34.03 20.92 -4.27
C PRO A 256 -32.96 22.01 -4.09
N LEU A 257 -31.75 21.65 -3.62
CA LEU A 257 -30.63 22.60 -3.58
C LEU A 257 -30.07 22.86 -4.99
N LEU A 258 -30.24 21.93 -5.94
CA LEU A 258 -29.89 22.17 -7.32
C LEU A 258 -30.95 23.06 -7.99
N PRO A 259 -30.61 23.98 -8.91
CA PRO A 259 -31.61 24.65 -9.73
C PRO A 259 -32.32 23.67 -10.67
N SER A 260 -33.61 23.88 -10.92
CA SER A 260 -34.42 22.97 -11.76
C SER A 260 -34.08 23.06 -13.26
N GLN A 261 -33.50 24.18 -13.72
CA GLN A 261 -33.16 24.44 -15.11
C GLN A 261 -32.19 25.63 -15.24
N LYS A 262 -31.62 25.84 -16.44
CA LYS A 262 -30.80 27.01 -16.80
C LYS A 262 -31.42 28.35 -16.39
N ALA A 263 -32.72 28.56 -16.66
CA ALA A 263 -33.41 29.80 -16.30
C ALA A 263 -33.39 30.05 -14.77
N ALA A 264 -33.67 28.99 -13.99
CA ALA A 264 -33.61 29.05 -12.52
C ALA A 264 -32.18 29.29 -12.00
N THR A 265 -31.15 28.75 -12.67
CA THR A 265 -29.74 29.05 -12.32
C THR A 265 -29.41 30.52 -12.55
N GLN A 266 -29.84 31.09 -13.67
CA GLN A 266 -29.64 32.51 -13.98
C GLN A 266 -30.42 33.43 -13.03
N GLU A 267 -31.63 33.04 -12.64
CA GLU A 267 -32.43 33.74 -11.64
C GLU A 267 -31.77 33.69 -10.25
N LEU A 268 -31.32 32.51 -9.81
CA LEU A 268 -30.60 32.34 -8.54
C LEU A 268 -29.31 33.17 -8.51
N ARG A 269 -28.63 33.30 -9.65
CA ARG A 269 -27.47 34.18 -9.79
C ARG A 269 -27.84 35.66 -9.65
N ARG A 270 -28.95 36.10 -10.25
CA ARG A 270 -29.40 37.51 -10.22
C ARG A 270 -29.96 37.92 -8.85
N LEU A 271 -30.74 37.04 -8.20
CA LEU A 271 -31.49 37.35 -6.98
C LEU A 271 -30.83 36.83 -5.68
N GLY A 272 -29.80 35.98 -5.79
CA GLY A 272 -29.28 35.16 -4.69
C GLY A 272 -28.66 35.92 -3.51
N GLY A 273 -28.31 37.20 -3.66
CA GLY A 273 -27.66 37.96 -2.60
C GLY A 273 -26.34 37.36 -2.11
N VAL A 274 -25.77 37.96 -1.07
CA VAL A 274 -24.47 37.58 -0.51
C VAL A 274 -24.62 37.27 0.98
N SER A 275 -24.13 36.12 1.43
CA SER A 275 -24.18 35.70 2.83
C SER A 275 -22.79 35.33 3.35
N ARG A 276 -22.27 36.16 4.25
CA ARG A 276 -20.94 35.95 4.87
C ARG A 276 -20.88 34.68 5.72
N ARG A 277 -21.99 34.29 6.35
CA ARG A 277 -22.08 33.06 7.17
C ARG A 277 -22.00 31.80 6.31
N MET A 278 -22.62 31.81 5.13
CA MET A 278 -22.59 30.68 4.20
C MET A 278 -21.19 30.51 3.59
N GLY A 279 -20.53 31.61 3.20
CA GLY A 279 -19.15 31.56 2.72
C GLY A 279 -18.18 30.99 3.76
N LEU A 280 -18.31 31.39 5.04
CA LEU A 280 -17.52 30.83 6.14
C LEU A 280 -17.81 29.35 6.39
N CYS A 281 -19.07 28.91 6.34
CA CYS A 281 -19.41 27.48 6.44
C CYS A 281 -18.82 26.67 5.28
N MET A 282 -18.86 27.19 4.05
CA MET A 282 -18.30 26.51 2.89
C MET A 282 -16.77 26.39 2.99
N VAL A 283 -16.11 27.46 3.44
CA VAL A 283 -14.69 27.43 3.78
C VAL A 283 -14.42 26.47 4.93
N GLY A 284 -15.28 26.40 5.94
CA GLY A 284 -15.19 25.42 7.02
C GLY A 284 -15.35 23.97 6.55
N ILE A 285 -16.19 23.68 5.56
CA ILE A 285 -16.34 22.33 4.97
C ILE A 285 -15.10 21.95 4.15
N LEU A 286 -14.48 22.92 3.47
CA LEU A 286 -13.32 22.71 2.61
C LEU A 286 -11.97 22.78 3.34
N LEU A 287 -11.89 23.63 4.36
CA LEU A 287 -10.73 23.86 5.22
C LEU A 287 -10.84 23.16 6.56
N HIS A 288 -11.93 22.43 6.87
CA HIS A 288 -11.88 21.51 7.99
C HIS A 288 -10.65 20.65 7.72
N PRO A 289 -9.61 20.77 8.57
CA PRO A 289 -8.37 20.12 8.27
C PRO A 289 -8.72 18.67 8.07
N LYS A 290 -8.30 18.14 6.92
CA LYS A 290 -7.92 16.77 6.87
C LYS A 290 -6.94 16.52 8.04
N ASP A 291 -7.46 16.14 9.19
CA ASP A 291 -6.94 15.00 9.95
C ASP A 291 -7.27 13.70 9.19
N THR A 292 -7.07 13.74 7.88
CA THR A 292 -6.81 12.63 6.97
C THR A 292 -5.44 12.83 6.31
N SER A 293 -4.60 13.74 6.83
CA SER A 293 -3.16 13.74 6.57
C SER A 293 -2.38 12.72 7.40
N ASP A 294 -3.03 11.91 8.23
CA ASP A 294 -2.42 10.70 8.82
C ASP A 294 -2.29 9.54 7.82
N GLU A 295 -2.91 9.61 6.63
CA GLU A 295 -2.83 8.53 5.62
C GLU A 295 -1.90 8.81 4.42
N ALA A 296 -1.31 10.01 4.29
CA ALA A 296 -0.48 10.34 3.12
C ALA A 296 0.94 10.88 3.42
N ARG A 297 1.37 10.97 4.69
CA ARG A 297 2.75 11.34 5.05
C ARG A 297 3.40 10.33 5.99
N ALA A 298 3.76 9.16 5.47
CA ALA A 298 4.78 8.32 6.10
C ALA A 298 5.41 7.30 5.13
N VAL A 299 6.02 7.79 4.04
CA VAL A 299 7.08 7.06 3.34
C VAL A 299 8.25 8.01 3.08
N SER A 300 9.16 8.12 4.05
CA SER A 300 10.62 8.04 3.88
C SER A 300 11.32 8.19 5.23
N PRO A 301 12.48 7.56 5.44
CA PRO A 301 13.08 7.39 6.75
C PRO A 301 14.04 8.53 7.06
N SER A 302 13.94 9.12 8.25
CA SER A 302 15.11 9.70 8.89
C SER A 302 15.01 9.56 10.41
N SER A 303 16.16 9.16 10.94
CA SER A 303 16.53 9.05 12.33
C SER A 303 16.34 10.36 13.09
N SER A 304 15.70 10.31 14.26
CA SER A 304 16.34 10.52 15.56
C SER A 304 15.30 10.86 16.64
N THR A 305 15.44 10.15 17.75
CA THR A 305 15.00 10.43 19.12
C THR A 305 14.46 11.83 19.45
N SER A 306 13.23 11.89 19.96
CA SER A 306 12.86 12.72 21.12
C SER A 306 11.55 12.23 21.76
N SER A 307 11.64 11.87 23.04
CA SER A 307 10.59 11.99 24.08
C SER A 307 10.26 13.47 24.28
N ASN A 308 9.09 13.98 24.69
CA ASN A 308 7.89 13.50 25.36
C ASN A 308 6.74 14.46 24.96
N GLY A 309 5.48 14.03 25.00
CA GLY A 309 4.34 14.94 24.78
C GLY A 309 2.98 14.39 25.19
N ASP A 310 2.75 13.10 25.03
CA ASP A 310 1.64 12.37 25.66
C ASP A 310 2.22 11.00 26.04
N GLY A 311 1.98 10.48 27.24
CA GLY A 311 2.52 9.19 27.73
C GLY A 311 2.08 7.95 26.93
N LEU A 312 1.62 8.13 25.70
CA LEU A 312 1.07 7.14 24.79
C LEU A 312 2.10 6.75 23.73
N VAL A 313 2.41 5.46 23.64
CA VAL A 313 3.27 4.87 22.62
C VAL A 313 2.45 3.95 21.74
N ARG A 314 2.77 3.91 20.44
CA ARG A 314 2.15 2.97 19.50
C ARG A 314 2.33 1.53 20.00
N LEU A 315 1.24 0.79 20.17
CA LEU A 315 1.21 -0.56 20.74
C LEU A 315 2.19 -1.50 20.01
N ALA A 316 2.21 -1.48 18.67
CA ALA A 316 3.16 -2.27 17.89
C ALA A 316 4.63 -1.93 18.16
N LYS A 317 4.94 -0.66 18.45
CA LYS A 317 6.29 -0.21 18.85
C LYS A 317 6.61 -0.69 20.26
N LEU A 318 5.67 -0.55 21.20
CA LEU A 318 5.81 -1.00 22.58
C LEU A 318 6.04 -2.52 22.66
N MET A 319 5.25 -3.32 21.95
CA MET A 319 5.41 -4.77 21.84
C MET A 319 6.79 -5.16 21.29
N ALA A 320 7.28 -4.45 20.27
CA ALA A 320 8.59 -4.71 19.69
C ALA A 320 9.75 -4.27 20.59
N GLN A 321 9.57 -3.22 21.38
CA GLN A 321 10.53 -2.79 22.40
C GLN A 321 10.61 -3.79 23.55
N ARG A 322 9.46 -4.29 24.02
CA ARG A 322 9.34 -5.35 25.05
C ARG A 322 9.75 -6.75 24.56
N GLY A 323 10.15 -6.88 23.29
CA GLY A 323 10.65 -8.14 22.74
C GLY A 323 9.57 -9.20 22.53
N LEU A 324 8.29 -8.82 22.49
CA LEU A 324 7.18 -9.75 22.29
C LEU A 324 7.11 -10.29 20.85
N CYS A 325 7.50 -9.49 19.86
CA CYS A 325 7.62 -9.84 18.44
C CYS A 325 8.28 -8.67 17.67
N SER A 326 8.45 -8.77 16.34
CA SER A 326 8.79 -7.61 15.51
C SER A 326 7.61 -6.65 15.37
N ARG A 327 7.89 -5.41 14.97
CA ARG A 327 6.84 -4.38 14.78
C ARG A 327 5.77 -4.78 13.75
N ARG A 328 6.15 -5.45 12.66
CA ARG A 328 5.20 -5.92 11.63
C ARG A 328 4.34 -7.08 12.13
N GLU A 329 4.93 -8.00 12.89
CA GLU A 329 4.16 -9.08 13.53
C GLU A 329 3.22 -8.54 14.59
N ALA A 330 3.67 -7.53 15.35
CA ALA A 330 2.82 -6.85 16.31
C ALA A 330 1.59 -6.24 15.62
N GLU A 331 1.77 -5.55 14.49
CA GLU A 331 0.65 -5.04 13.68
C GLU A 331 -0.30 -6.18 13.24
N ALA A 332 0.24 -7.32 12.78
CA ALA A 332 -0.58 -8.46 12.38
C ALA A 332 -1.37 -9.09 13.56
N TYR A 333 -0.73 -9.27 14.72
CA TYR A 333 -1.41 -9.81 15.91
C TYR A 333 -2.47 -8.85 16.43
N ILE A 334 -2.21 -7.54 16.40
CA ILE A 334 -3.20 -6.53 16.78
C ILE A 334 -4.39 -6.59 15.82
N GLN A 335 -4.16 -6.60 14.51
CA GLN A 335 -5.24 -6.68 13.51
C GLN A 335 -6.07 -7.95 13.62
N ALA A 336 -5.48 -9.06 14.07
CA ALA A 336 -6.15 -10.33 14.29
C ALA A 336 -6.88 -10.42 15.66
N GLY A 337 -6.78 -9.38 16.51
CA GLY A 337 -7.34 -9.42 17.86
C GLY A 337 -6.65 -10.45 18.76
N GLU A 338 -5.35 -10.69 18.55
CA GLU A 338 -4.54 -11.66 19.32
C GLU A 338 -3.62 -10.98 20.35
N VAL A 339 -3.96 -9.75 20.76
CA VAL A 339 -3.21 -8.94 21.72
C VAL A 339 -4.14 -8.49 22.85
N LEU A 340 -3.66 -8.63 24.07
CA LEU A 340 -4.33 -8.21 25.30
C LEU A 340 -3.59 -6.98 25.85
N VAL A 341 -4.32 -5.91 26.14
CA VAL A 341 -3.81 -4.72 26.85
C VAL A 341 -4.62 -4.58 28.13
N ASP A 342 -3.95 -4.60 29.28
CA ASP A 342 -4.57 -4.58 30.61
C ASP A 342 -5.68 -5.65 30.81
N GLY A 343 -5.54 -6.77 30.13
CA GLY A 343 -6.48 -7.90 30.17
C GLY A 343 -7.58 -7.87 29.12
N GLU A 344 -7.75 -6.78 28.36
CA GLU A 344 -8.75 -6.65 27.31
C GLU A 344 -8.17 -6.90 25.92
N THR A 345 -8.90 -7.62 25.06
CA THR A 345 -8.49 -7.87 23.68
C THR A 345 -8.61 -6.59 22.86
N VAL A 346 -7.52 -6.19 22.22
CA VAL A 346 -7.49 -4.99 21.37
C VAL A 346 -7.29 -5.36 19.90
N GLN A 347 -8.00 -4.65 19.03
CA GLN A 347 -7.92 -4.81 17.58
C GLN A 347 -8.02 -3.45 16.89
N GLY A 348 -7.19 -3.20 15.89
CA GLY A 348 -7.23 -1.97 15.11
C GLY A 348 -5.87 -1.54 14.57
N ASP A 349 -5.89 -0.55 13.69
CA ASP A 349 -4.67 0.02 13.13
C ASP A 349 -4.16 1.17 13.98
N TRP A 350 -2.83 1.28 14.10
CA TRP A 350 -2.15 2.42 14.75
C TRP A 350 -2.52 2.69 16.22
N LEU A 351 -3.05 1.70 16.95
CA LEU A 351 -3.36 1.81 18.39
C LEU A 351 -2.21 2.39 19.21
N LYS A 352 -2.51 3.39 20.02
CA LYS A 352 -1.60 3.99 21.00
C LYS A 352 -2.07 3.61 22.41
N VAL A 353 -1.14 3.23 23.26
CA VAL A 353 -1.40 2.79 24.64
C VAL A 353 -0.41 3.46 25.59
N PRO A 354 -0.74 3.63 26.88
CA PRO A 354 0.21 4.11 27.88
C PRO A 354 1.49 3.26 27.90
N VAL A 355 2.66 3.85 28.16
CA VAL A 355 3.94 3.10 28.16
C VAL A 355 3.99 2.00 29.22
N ASP A 356 3.25 2.20 30.31
CA ASP A 356 3.16 1.38 31.52
C ASP A 356 2.07 0.30 31.49
N CYS A 357 1.16 0.30 30.49
CA CYS A 357 0.11 -0.72 30.38
C CYS A 357 0.67 -2.15 30.31
N ASP A 358 -0.05 -3.14 30.82
CA ASP A 358 0.31 -4.55 30.64
C ASP A 358 -0.04 -4.99 29.22
N VAL A 359 0.91 -5.58 28.49
CA VAL A 359 0.69 -6.01 27.10
C VAL A 359 1.09 -7.47 26.97
N ARG A 360 0.13 -8.33 26.63
CA ARG A 360 0.32 -9.76 26.48
C ARG A 360 -0.16 -10.23 25.11
N LEU A 361 0.43 -11.33 24.64
CA LEU A 361 -0.07 -12.04 23.46
C LEU A 361 -1.12 -13.06 23.91
N ASP A 362 -2.26 -13.10 23.21
CA ASP A 362 -3.27 -14.16 23.34
C ASP A 362 -2.60 -15.53 23.05
N PHE A 363 -3.16 -16.59 23.63
CA PHE A 363 -2.79 -17.98 23.35
C PHE A 363 -2.71 -18.30 21.84
N ARG A 364 -3.58 -17.72 21.01
CA ARG A 364 -3.54 -17.88 19.54
C ARG A 364 -2.23 -17.33 18.93
N ALA A 365 -1.85 -16.10 19.28
CA ALA A 365 -0.58 -15.51 18.85
C ALA A 365 0.63 -16.29 19.39
N GLN A 366 0.55 -16.80 20.62
CA GLN A 366 1.61 -17.65 21.18
C GLN A 366 1.77 -18.95 20.40
N ARG A 367 0.67 -19.61 20.03
CA ARG A 367 0.68 -20.82 19.18
C ARG A 367 1.22 -20.52 17.78
N HIS A 368 0.90 -19.36 17.22
CA HIS A 368 1.50 -18.88 15.97
C HIS A 368 3.01 -18.71 16.09
N GLN A 369 3.52 -18.13 17.20
CA GLN A 369 4.95 -18.02 17.43
C GLN A 369 5.66 -19.38 17.48
N GLN A 370 5.06 -20.37 18.14
CA GLN A 370 5.65 -21.71 18.28
C GLN A 370 5.80 -22.46 16.95
N LYS A 371 4.98 -22.13 15.94
CA LYS A 371 5.03 -22.77 14.61
C LYS A 371 6.09 -22.16 13.68
N LYS A 372 6.65 -20.99 14.01
CA LYS A 372 7.60 -20.27 13.16
C LYS A 372 8.85 -21.10 12.87
N VAL A 373 9.41 -20.91 11.68
CA VAL A 373 10.65 -21.56 11.25
C VAL A 373 11.81 -20.55 11.20
N THR A 374 13.00 -21.05 11.51
CA THR A 374 14.27 -20.39 11.18
C THR A 374 15.10 -21.39 10.39
N LEU A 375 15.65 -20.93 9.27
CA LEU A 375 16.40 -21.72 8.31
C LEU A 375 17.81 -21.16 8.17
N VAL A 376 18.75 -22.07 7.94
CA VAL A 376 20.16 -21.78 7.69
C VAL A 376 20.46 -22.24 6.26
N LEU A 377 20.92 -21.34 5.41
CA LEU A 377 21.25 -21.59 4.00
C LEU A 377 22.75 -21.44 3.77
N ASN A 378 23.35 -22.33 2.99
CA ASN A 378 24.67 -22.11 2.40
C ASN A 378 24.51 -21.37 1.06
N LYS A 379 24.54 -20.04 1.09
CA LYS A 379 24.29 -19.20 -0.08
C LYS A 379 25.37 -19.41 -1.16
N PRO A 380 25.02 -19.76 -2.41
CA PRO A 380 25.94 -19.82 -3.53
C PRO A 380 26.34 -18.42 -4.07
N LEU A 381 27.35 -18.42 -4.93
CA LEU A 381 27.77 -17.25 -5.69
C LEU A 381 26.69 -16.88 -6.73
N GLY A 382 26.51 -15.58 -7.02
CA GLY A 382 25.55 -15.12 -8.04
C GLY A 382 24.11 -14.98 -7.57
N TYR A 383 23.81 -15.30 -6.31
CA TYR A 383 22.49 -15.06 -5.71
C TYR A 383 22.51 -13.77 -4.88
N VAL A 384 21.39 -13.04 -4.85
CA VAL A 384 21.21 -11.87 -3.98
C VAL A 384 20.48 -12.26 -2.70
N SER A 385 20.78 -11.59 -1.59
CA SER A 385 20.24 -11.99 -0.28
C SER A 385 18.76 -11.68 -0.11
N SER A 386 18.20 -10.64 -0.76
CA SER A 386 16.82 -10.19 -0.52
C SER A 386 16.05 -9.78 -1.78
N GLN A 387 16.34 -8.60 -2.34
CA GLN A 387 15.62 -8.11 -3.53
C GLN A 387 16.34 -8.58 -4.79
N PRO A 388 15.61 -8.98 -5.85
CA PRO A 388 16.19 -9.19 -7.17
C PRO A 388 16.71 -7.85 -7.70
N GLU A 389 18.01 -7.62 -7.54
CA GLU A 389 18.74 -6.50 -8.13
C GLU A 389 19.50 -7.05 -9.36
N ASP A 390 19.58 -6.26 -10.43
CA ASP A 390 20.46 -6.52 -11.59
C ASP A 390 20.33 -7.92 -12.22
N ASN A 391 19.11 -8.43 -12.43
CA ASN A 391 18.83 -9.78 -12.97
C ASN A 391 19.35 -10.97 -12.14
N HIS A 392 19.78 -10.77 -10.89
CA HIS A 392 20.24 -11.87 -10.05
C HIS A 392 19.09 -12.55 -9.30
N THR A 393 19.22 -13.87 -9.12
CA THR A 393 18.19 -14.67 -8.44
C THR A 393 18.27 -14.50 -6.92
N PRO A 394 17.15 -14.22 -6.22
CA PRO A 394 17.14 -14.15 -4.76
C PRO A 394 17.38 -15.53 -4.11
N ALA A 395 18.18 -15.55 -3.05
CA ALA A 395 18.53 -16.76 -2.30
C ALA A 395 17.32 -17.45 -1.65
N VAL A 396 16.20 -16.74 -1.46
CA VAL A 396 14.94 -17.34 -0.96
C VAL A 396 14.39 -18.42 -1.90
N ARG A 397 14.70 -18.37 -3.21
CA ARG A 397 14.28 -19.40 -4.17
C ARG A 397 14.96 -20.74 -3.98
N LEU A 398 16.04 -20.79 -3.21
CA LEU A 398 16.74 -22.03 -2.88
C LEU A 398 16.07 -22.77 -1.70
N LEU A 399 15.03 -22.20 -1.10
CA LEU A 399 14.37 -22.76 0.08
C LEU A 399 13.25 -23.74 -0.33
N THR A 400 13.64 -24.75 -1.12
CA THR A 400 12.79 -25.83 -1.61
C THR A 400 13.16 -27.18 -0.97
N PHE A 401 12.27 -28.16 -0.91
CA PHE A 401 12.51 -29.47 -0.31
C PHE A 401 13.57 -30.27 -1.05
N GLU A 402 13.79 -29.96 -2.34
CA GLU A 402 14.88 -30.51 -3.14
C GLU A 402 16.25 -30.03 -2.62
N ASN A 403 16.34 -28.76 -2.23
CA ASN A 403 17.55 -28.16 -1.69
C ASN A 403 17.70 -28.35 -0.18
N GLU A 404 16.81 -29.12 0.46
CA GLU A 404 16.92 -29.40 1.89
C GLU A 404 18.07 -30.38 2.19
N CYS A 405 18.98 -29.99 3.07
CA CYS A 405 19.99 -30.85 3.65
C CYS A 405 19.38 -31.76 4.73
N ARG A 406 18.70 -32.82 4.28
CA ARG A 406 17.92 -33.72 5.15
C ARG A 406 18.72 -34.33 6.30
N GLU A 407 20.00 -34.65 6.06
CA GLU A 407 20.90 -35.20 7.08
C GLU A 407 21.09 -34.27 8.29
N LEU A 408 21.01 -32.96 8.05
CA LEU A 408 21.15 -31.92 9.07
C LEU A 408 19.80 -31.34 9.53
N SER A 409 18.68 -31.67 8.89
CA SER A 409 17.31 -31.22 9.24
C SER A 409 16.59 -32.19 10.21
N ARG A 410 17.25 -32.60 11.30
CA ARG A 410 16.81 -33.74 12.14
C ARG A 410 15.59 -33.53 13.05
N VAL A 411 15.04 -32.31 13.16
CA VAL A 411 14.29 -31.89 14.38
C VAL A 411 12.82 -31.53 14.16
N ARG A 412 12.29 -31.49 12.92
CA ARG A 412 10.87 -31.16 12.71
C ARG A 412 10.15 -32.17 11.83
N GLY A 413 8.91 -32.50 12.23
CA GLY A 413 7.97 -33.20 11.36
C GLY A 413 7.81 -32.44 10.05
N ARG A 414 7.78 -33.18 8.94
CA ARG A 414 7.74 -32.64 7.57
C ARG A 414 6.62 -31.61 7.47
N GLN A 415 6.97 -30.36 7.17
CA GLN A 415 5.96 -29.36 6.87
C GLN A 415 5.27 -29.74 5.56
N GLN A 416 3.94 -29.55 5.50
CA GLN A 416 3.14 -29.87 4.30
C GLN A 416 3.40 -28.88 3.15
N MET A 417 4.06 -27.76 3.43
CA MET A 417 4.33 -26.68 2.48
C MET A 417 5.83 -26.37 2.42
N GLU A 418 6.29 -26.03 1.23
CA GLU A 418 7.66 -25.61 0.95
C GLU A 418 8.03 -24.34 1.73
N PRO A 419 9.25 -24.21 2.26
CA PRO A 419 9.63 -23.00 2.98
C PRO A 419 9.61 -21.73 2.13
N VAL A 420 9.85 -21.83 0.82
CA VAL A 420 9.72 -20.69 -0.11
C VAL A 420 8.27 -20.18 -0.22
N ASP A 421 7.28 -21.07 -0.06
CA ASP A 421 5.85 -20.74 -0.09
C ASP A 421 5.33 -20.27 1.27
N LEU A 422 6.15 -20.39 2.32
CA LEU A 422 5.80 -19.85 3.62
C LEU A 422 5.71 -18.33 3.54
N TRP A 423 4.69 -17.80 4.21
CA TRP A 423 4.51 -16.37 4.40
C TRP A 423 5.83 -15.71 4.85
N LYS A 424 6.23 -14.69 4.07
CA LYS A 424 7.37 -13.77 4.19
C LYS A 424 8.41 -14.10 5.26
N MET A 425 9.55 -14.70 4.84
CA MET A 425 10.73 -14.88 5.69
C MET A 425 11.66 -13.65 5.67
N ALA A 426 12.11 -13.23 6.85
CA ALA A 426 13.10 -12.17 7.01
C ALA A 426 14.52 -12.70 6.80
N VAL A 427 15.28 -12.01 5.96
CA VAL A 427 16.71 -12.29 5.72
C VAL A 427 17.53 -11.68 6.85
N CYS A 428 18.27 -12.53 7.57
CA CYS A 428 19.05 -12.13 8.74
C CYS A 428 20.54 -12.03 8.38
N GLY A 429 20.97 -10.81 8.09
CA GLY A 429 22.35 -10.46 7.75
C GLY A 429 22.66 -10.73 6.28
N ARG A 430 22.61 -9.69 5.44
CA ARG A 430 22.87 -9.79 3.99
C ARG A 430 24.31 -10.24 3.71
N LEU A 431 24.46 -11.00 2.62
CA LEU A 431 25.72 -11.25 1.93
C LEU A 431 25.65 -10.61 0.54
N ASP A 432 26.76 -10.03 0.09
CA ASP A 432 26.89 -9.52 -1.28
C ASP A 432 26.68 -10.65 -2.30
N VAL A 433 26.35 -10.26 -3.53
CA VAL A 433 26.18 -11.20 -4.66
C VAL A 433 27.43 -12.07 -4.88
N ASN A 434 28.61 -11.46 -4.73
CA ASN A 434 29.93 -12.09 -4.88
C ASN A 434 30.46 -12.75 -3.59
N SER A 435 29.59 -12.99 -2.61
CA SER A 435 29.93 -13.60 -1.32
C SER A 435 29.08 -14.85 -1.08
N THR A 436 29.66 -15.85 -0.42
CA THR A 436 29.05 -17.18 -0.22
C THR A 436 28.93 -17.54 1.27
N GLY A 437 28.23 -18.62 1.57
CA GLY A 437 28.21 -19.20 2.92
C GLY A 437 26.95 -18.87 3.72
N LEU A 438 27.07 -18.88 5.04
CA LEU A 438 25.97 -18.92 5.99
C LEU A 438 25.04 -17.70 5.85
N LEU A 439 23.78 -17.93 5.49
CA LEU A 439 22.71 -16.93 5.44
C LEU A 439 21.49 -17.47 6.21
N LEU A 440 20.85 -16.64 7.04
CA LEU A 440 19.70 -17.07 7.82
C LEU A 440 18.41 -16.44 7.29
N PHE A 441 17.34 -17.23 7.31
CA PHE A 441 15.97 -16.80 7.05
C PHE A 441 15.11 -17.14 8.27
N THR A 442 14.25 -16.24 8.72
CA THR A 442 13.38 -16.51 9.86
C THR A 442 11.99 -15.91 9.70
N GLN A 443 10.98 -16.61 10.19
CA GLN A 443 9.65 -16.05 10.43
C GLN A 443 9.52 -15.43 11.81
N ASP A 444 10.54 -15.55 12.67
CA ASP A 444 10.53 -14.99 14.03
C ASP A 444 11.25 -13.64 14.08
N GLY A 445 10.46 -12.58 14.22
CA GLY A 445 10.96 -11.23 14.40
C GLY A 445 11.89 -11.03 15.59
N LYS A 446 11.79 -11.83 16.66
CA LYS A 446 12.72 -11.77 17.81
C LYS A 446 14.11 -12.22 17.39
N VAL A 447 14.18 -13.35 16.69
CA VAL A 447 15.42 -13.90 16.13
C VAL A 447 16.04 -12.91 15.14
N ALA A 448 15.24 -12.36 14.23
CA ALA A 448 15.70 -11.37 13.26
C ALA A 448 16.28 -10.11 13.96
N LYS A 449 15.58 -9.57 14.96
CA LYS A 449 16.04 -8.41 15.73
C LYS A 449 17.37 -8.71 16.42
N LYS A 450 17.49 -9.86 17.11
CA LYS A 450 18.72 -10.25 17.80
C LYS A 450 19.91 -10.37 16.82
N LEU A 451 19.69 -10.98 15.65
CA LEU A 451 20.72 -11.17 14.62
C LEU A 451 21.16 -9.89 13.90
N LEU A 452 20.25 -8.94 13.73
CA LEU A 452 20.47 -7.71 12.98
C LEU A 452 20.89 -6.52 13.86
N ASP A 453 20.78 -6.63 15.19
CA ASP A 453 21.15 -5.56 16.11
C ASP A 453 22.66 -5.27 16.04
N PRO A 454 23.09 -4.08 15.60
CA PRO A 454 24.50 -3.70 15.56
C PRO A 454 25.13 -3.68 16.96
N LYS A 455 24.32 -3.46 18.02
CA LYS A 455 24.77 -3.46 19.41
C LYS A 455 24.73 -4.86 20.04
N GLY A 456 24.19 -5.85 19.34
CA GLY A 456 24.02 -7.21 19.86
C GLY A 456 25.34 -8.00 20.02
N GLY A 457 26.44 -7.50 19.45
CA GLY A 457 27.78 -8.09 19.61
C GLY A 457 27.95 -9.48 18.97
N ILE A 458 26.97 -9.95 18.19
CA ILE A 458 27.02 -11.27 17.56
C ILE A 458 28.13 -11.34 16.53
N GLU A 459 29.11 -12.16 16.86
CA GLU A 459 30.26 -12.44 16.00
C GLU A 459 29.84 -13.11 14.69
N LYS A 460 30.51 -12.70 13.62
CA LYS A 460 30.37 -13.26 12.29
C LYS A 460 31.76 -13.57 11.78
N GLU A 461 32.00 -14.84 11.45
CA GLU A 461 33.31 -15.32 11.03
C GLU A 461 33.34 -15.56 9.53
N TYR A 462 34.41 -15.08 8.90
CA TYR A 462 34.60 -15.13 7.46
C TYR A 462 35.95 -15.73 7.12
N LEU A 463 35.95 -16.56 6.08
CA LEU A 463 37.15 -16.97 5.38
C LEU A 463 37.31 -16.07 4.14
N VAL A 464 38.42 -15.37 4.06
CA VAL A 464 38.70 -14.34 3.06
C VAL A 464 39.90 -14.78 2.24
N ARG A 465 39.72 -15.03 0.95
CA ARG A 465 40.85 -15.29 0.03
C ARG A 465 41.28 -13.99 -0.61
N VAL A 466 42.59 -13.71 -0.61
CA VAL A 466 43.18 -12.51 -1.20
C VAL A 466 44.06 -12.85 -2.40
N ASN A 467 44.47 -11.84 -3.16
CA ASN A 467 45.28 -11.98 -4.37
C ASN A 467 46.80 -12.06 -4.14
N LEU A 468 47.25 -11.85 -2.89
CA LEU A 468 48.66 -11.83 -2.50
C LEU A 468 49.03 -13.10 -1.74
N ASP A 469 50.26 -13.58 -1.92
CA ASP A 469 50.83 -14.61 -1.05
C ASP A 469 51.23 -13.99 0.29
N LEU A 470 50.60 -14.48 1.36
CA LEU A 470 50.77 -14.09 2.73
C LEU A 470 51.86 -14.92 3.41
N GLU A 471 52.37 -15.98 2.77
CA GLU A 471 53.45 -16.83 3.28
C GLU A 471 54.66 -16.81 2.32
N PRO A 472 55.88 -16.50 2.80
CA PRO A 472 56.24 -16.13 4.17
C PRO A 472 55.75 -14.73 4.56
N LEU A 473 55.60 -14.48 5.87
CA LEU A 473 55.30 -13.16 6.43
C LEU A 473 56.50 -12.22 6.22
N THR A 474 56.63 -11.65 5.02
CA THR A 474 57.58 -10.55 4.76
C THR A 474 57.18 -9.31 5.55
N GLU A 475 58.10 -8.36 5.72
CA GLU A 475 57.82 -7.12 6.46
C GLU A 475 56.60 -6.35 5.92
N ASP A 476 56.42 -6.32 4.59
CA ASP A 476 55.25 -5.70 3.95
C ASP A 476 53.94 -6.45 4.24
N VAL A 477 53.95 -7.79 4.17
CA VAL A 477 52.78 -8.61 4.52
C VAL A 477 52.42 -8.43 5.98
N GLN A 478 53.41 -8.45 6.87
CA GLN A 478 53.21 -8.26 8.30
C GLN A 478 52.61 -6.89 8.61
N ALA A 479 53.11 -5.82 7.97
CA ALA A 479 52.56 -4.48 8.11
C ALA A 479 51.08 -4.40 7.67
N LYS A 480 50.73 -5.03 6.54
CA LYS A 480 49.33 -5.09 6.06
C LYS A 480 48.42 -5.84 7.03
N VAL A 481 48.86 -6.99 7.56
CA VAL A 481 48.08 -7.78 8.51
C VAL A 481 47.89 -7.02 9.82
N GLU A 482 48.92 -6.34 10.33
CA GLU A 482 48.79 -5.50 11.53
C GLU A 482 47.87 -4.30 11.32
N ALA A 483 47.90 -3.66 10.15
CA ALA A 483 46.93 -2.60 9.82
C ALA A 483 45.48 -3.12 9.84
N LEU A 484 45.23 -4.32 9.31
CA LEU A 484 43.90 -4.96 9.39
C LEU A 484 43.47 -5.27 10.84
N ARG A 485 44.42 -5.64 11.72
CA ARG A 485 44.17 -5.91 13.14
C ARG A 485 43.88 -4.62 13.93
N ALA A 486 44.63 -3.56 13.66
CA ALA A 486 44.44 -2.25 14.29
C ALA A 486 43.09 -1.61 13.89
N GLY A 487 42.65 -1.88 12.66
CA GLY A 487 41.49 -1.27 12.04
C GLY A 487 41.89 -0.11 11.13
N VAL A 488 41.05 0.13 10.12
CA VAL A 488 41.40 0.98 8.99
C VAL A 488 40.37 2.10 8.84
N THR A 489 40.83 3.35 8.71
CA THR A 489 39.96 4.51 8.51
C THR A 489 40.11 5.05 7.10
N THR A 490 39.02 5.13 6.35
CA THR A 490 39.03 5.70 4.99
C THR A 490 39.11 7.23 5.02
N ASP A 491 39.48 7.84 3.91
CA ASP A 491 39.55 9.30 3.74
C ASP A 491 38.21 10.00 4.05
N GLU A 492 37.09 9.29 3.82
CA GLU A 492 35.73 9.71 4.19
C GLU A 492 35.44 9.69 5.71
N GLY A 493 36.42 9.34 6.55
CA GLY A 493 36.29 9.28 8.01
C GLY A 493 35.60 8.01 8.55
N ILE A 494 35.36 7.00 7.72
CA ILE A 494 34.71 5.75 8.14
C ILE A 494 35.78 4.74 8.61
N THR A 495 35.73 4.35 9.89
CA THR A 495 36.59 3.31 10.45
C THR A 495 35.98 1.92 10.30
N TYR A 496 36.73 0.97 9.73
CA TYR A 496 36.42 -0.45 9.64
C TYR A 496 37.32 -1.22 10.60
N ARG A 497 36.73 -1.88 11.60
CA ARG A 497 37.47 -2.69 12.58
C ARG A 497 36.99 -4.13 12.57
N ALA A 498 37.92 -5.07 12.69
CA ALA A 498 37.63 -6.47 12.96
C ALA A 498 37.90 -6.78 14.44
N LYS A 499 37.19 -7.77 14.99
CA LYS A 499 37.49 -8.30 16.32
C LYS A 499 38.79 -9.09 16.30
N SER A 500 39.02 -9.88 15.25
CA SER A 500 40.28 -10.58 15.02
C SER A 500 40.53 -10.80 13.53
N VAL A 501 41.82 -10.83 13.18
CA VAL A 501 42.33 -11.13 11.84
C VAL A 501 43.52 -12.08 11.98
N GLU A 502 43.40 -13.27 11.39
CA GLU A 502 44.42 -14.32 11.45
C GLU A 502 44.73 -14.84 10.05
N VAL A 503 46.01 -15.06 9.75
CA VAL A 503 46.45 -15.72 8.53
C VAL A 503 46.29 -17.22 8.74
N LEU A 504 45.60 -17.90 7.82
CA LEU A 504 45.40 -19.35 7.88
C LEU A 504 46.36 -20.12 6.96
N ASN A 505 46.73 -19.51 5.84
CA ASN A 505 47.67 -20.02 4.84
C ASN A 505 48.05 -18.90 3.86
N ALA A 506 48.94 -19.21 2.93
CA ALA A 506 49.40 -18.41 1.80
C ALA A 506 48.40 -17.43 1.18
N ASN A 507 47.09 -17.71 1.07
CA ASN A 507 46.17 -16.73 0.47
C ASN A 507 44.86 -16.53 1.22
N GLN A 508 44.78 -16.97 2.48
CA GLN A 508 43.53 -16.97 3.22
C GLN A 508 43.66 -16.36 4.62
N LEU A 509 42.72 -15.46 4.93
CA LEU A 509 42.55 -14.85 6.24
C LEU A 509 41.26 -15.36 6.90
N ARG A 510 41.30 -15.55 8.22
CA ARG A 510 40.14 -15.65 9.09
C ARG A 510 39.85 -14.29 9.69
N VAL A 511 38.67 -13.75 9.41
CA VAL A 511 38.23 -12.44 9.91
C VAL A 511 36.96 -12.61 10.73
N VAL A 512 36.98 -12.14 11.98
CA VAL A 512 35.81 -12.11 12.86
C VAL A 512 35.33 -10.67 13.01
N LEU A 513 34.06 -10.42 12.71
CA LEU A 513 33.41 -9.12 12.86
C LEU A 513 32.31 -9.17 13.91
N THR A 514 32.17 -8.11 14.71
CA THR A 514 31.01 -7.88 15.59
C THR A 514 30.00 -6.92 14.97
N GLU A 515 30.45 -6.02 14.09
CA GLU A 515 29.61 -5.14 13.27
C GLU A 515 29.58 -5.57 11.79
N GLY A 516 28.76 -4.91 10.97
CA GLY A 516 28.59 -5.28 9.56
C GLY A 516 28.25 -4.09 8.68
N LYS A 517 29.24 -3.22 8.42
CA LYS A 517 29.11 -2.08 7.49
C LYS A 517 29.02 -2.58 6.03
N ASN A 518 28.56 -1.72 5.12
CA ASN A 518 28.47 -2.05 3.70
C ASN A 518 29.86 -2.46 3.16
N ARG A 519 29.96 -3.67 2.60
CA ARG A 519 31.21 -4.24 2.05
C ARG A 519 32.42 -4.18 3.00
N HIS A 520 32.18 -4.26 4.32
CA HIS A 520 33.17 -4.02 5.39
C HIS A 520 34.54 -4.67 5.13
N ILE A 521 34.59 -6.00 4.95
CA ILE A 521 35.85 -6.73 4.77
C ILE A 521 36.56 -6.32 3.47
N ARG A 522 35.81 -6.10 2.39
CA ARG A 522 36.39 -5.73 1.10
C ARG A 522 37.04 -4.36 1.17
N ARG A 523 36.35 -3.37 1.75
CA ARG A 523 36.89 -2.01 1.95
C ARG A 523 38.11 -2.02 2.88
N MET A 524 38.06 -2.82 3.94
CA MET A 524 39.18 -2.99 4.88
C MET A 524 40.42 -3.57 4.19
N CYS A 525 40.27 -4.60 3.35
CA CYS A 525 41.36 -5.18 2.57
C CYS A 525 41.87 -4.23 1.47
N GLU A 526 40.98 -3.58 0.72
CA GLU A 526 41.32 -2.67 -0.37
C GLU A 526 42.23 -1.54 0.10
N HIS A 527 41.96 -0.99 1.30
CA HIS A 527 42.73 0.12 1.85
C HIS A 527 44.16 -0.26 2.28
N VAL A 528 44.45 -1.54 2.58
CA VAL A 528 45.82 -2.03 2.81
C VAL A 528 46.47 -2.59 1.52
N GLY A 529 45.81 -2.41 0.37
CA GLY A 529 46.28 -2.86 -0.94
C GLY A 529 46.02 -4.35 -1.23
N LEU A 530 45.11 -5.00 -0.50
CA LEU A 530 44.71 -6.39 -0.74
C LEU A 530 43.37 -6.45 -1.50
N ARG A 531 43.30 -7.31 -2.53
CA ARG A 531 42.06 -7.57 -3.27
C ARG A 531 41.43 -8.88 -2.81
N VAL A 532 40.17 -8.80 -2.36
CA VAL A 532 39.39 -9.99 -1.94
C VAL A 532 38.89 -10.76 -3.16
N MET A 533 39.44 -11.94 -3.38
CA MET A 533 39.10 -12.87 -4.47
C MET A 533 37.87 -13.72 -4.13
N ALA A 534 37.76 -14.18 -2.89
CA ALA A 534 36.60 -14.94 -2.43
C ALA A 534 36.28 -14.61 -0.97
N LEU A 535 34.99 -14.55 -0.65
CA LEU A 535 34.52 -14.27 0.70
C LEU A 535 33.44 -15.27 1.09
N LYS A 536 33.68 -16.05 2.15
CA LYS A 536 32.75 -17.07 2.64
C LYS A 536 32.46 -16.86 4.12
N ARG A 537 31.20 -16.62 4.49
CA ARG A 537 30.78 -16.57 5.91
C ARG A 537 30.59 -18.00 6.43
N VAL A 538 31.29 -18.37 7.47
CA VAL A 538 31.29 -19.75 8.01
C VAL A 538 30.60 -19.88 9.36
N ARG A 539 30.41 -18.77 10.09
CA ARG A 539 29.73 -18.77 11.40
C ARG A 539 29.00 -17.46 11.68
N ILE A 540 27.88 -17.54 12.38
CA ILE A 540 27.19 -16.40 13.03
C ILE A 540 26.82 -16.82 14.45
N GLY A 541 27.34 -16.13 15.47
CA GLY A 541 27.22 -16.56 16.87
C GLY A 541 27.81 -17.96 17.04
N ASN A 542 27.02 -18.91 17.56
CA ASN A 542 27.44 -20.33 17.63
C ASN A 542 26.94 -21.17 16.44
N ILE A 543 26.24 -20.56 15.47
CA ILE A 543 25.70 -21.25 14.30
C ILE A 543 26.82 -21.41 13.27
N LYS A 544 27.26 -22.65 13.07
CA LYS A 544 28.32 -22.99 12.11
C LYS A 544 27.72 -23.50 10.80
N LEU A 545 28.40 -23.19 9.70
CA LEU A 545 28.05 -23.70 8.37
C LEU A 545 28.26 -25.22 8.27
N GLY A 546 29.32 -25.72 8.91
CA GLY A 546 29.64 -27.15 8.96
C GLY A 546 29.88 -27.75 7.57
N SER A 547 29.42 -28.98 7.38
CA SER A 547 29.49 -29.73 6.12
C SER A 547 28.34 -29.45 5.15
N MET A 548 27.48 -28.46 5.43
CA MET A 548 26.29 -28.19 4.61
C MET A 548 26.70 -27.84 3.16
N PRO A 549 26.24 -28.61 2.15
CA PRO A 549 26.55 -28.35 0.75
C PRO A 549 26.10 -26.96 0.29
N VAL A 550 26.78 -26.41 -0.71
CA VAL A 550 26.42 -25.10 -1.30
C VAL A 550 25.06 -25.20 -1.98
N GLY A 551 24.21 -24.19 -1.79
CA GLY A 551 22.84 -24.17 -2.32
C GLY A 551 21.82 -24.85 -1.40
N GLN A 552 22.27 -25.68 -0.45
CA GLN A 552 21.37 -26.37 0.46
C GLN A 552 21.06 -25.57 1.73
N TRP A 553 19.89 -25.86 2.31
CA TRP A 553 19.44 -25.29 3.57
C TRP A 553 19.05 -26.36 4.59
N ARG A 554 19.02 -25.98 5.87
CA ARG A 554 18.52 -26.82 6.98
C ARG A 554 17.71 -26.00 7.98
N TYR A 555 16.91 -26.66 8.79
CA TYR A 555 16.31 -26.03 9.95
C TYR A 555 17.38 -25.63 10.98
N LEU A 556 17.13 -24.52 11.68
CA LEU A 556 17.86 -24.16 12.88
C LEU A 556 17.65 -25.23 13.95
N GLN A 557 18.73 -25.76 14.50
CA GLN A 557 18.71 -26.82 15.50
C GLN A 557 18.69 -26.24 16.93
N PRO A 558 18.23 -26.99 17.94
CA PRO A 558 18.30 -26.55 19.34
C PRO A 558 19.72 -26.26 19.86
N THR A 559 20.74 -26.87 19.23
CA THR A 559 22.16 -26.65 19.50
C THR A 559 22.68 -25.32 18.91
N ASP A 560 22.00 -24.77 17.91
CA ASP A 560 22.34 -23.50 17.26
C ASP A 560 21.90 -22.31 18.15
N ARG A 561 22.71 -21.99 19.17
CA ARG A 561 22.44 -20.86 20.07
C ARG A 561 22.97 -19.54 19.51
N LEU A 562 22.10 -18.53 19.46
CA LEU A 562 22.40 -17.15 19.04
C LEU A 562 23.04 -16.30 20.11
#